data_AF-A0A2Z4JTK9-F1
#
_entry.id   AF-A0A2Z4JTK9-F1
#
_cell.length_a   1.000
_cell.length_b   1.000
_cell.length_c   1.000
_cell.angle_alpha   90.00
_cell.angle_beta   90.00
_cell.angle_gamma   90.00
#
_symmetry.space_group_name_H-M   'P 1'
#
loop_
_entity.id
_entity.type
_entity.pdbx_description
1 polymer ?
#
loop_
_entity_poly.entity_id
_entity_poly.type
_entity_poly.pdbx_seq_one_letter_code
_entity_poly.pdbx_strand_id
1 'polypeptide(L)'
;MKAVLLKSKLNFAVLASILLFIVMGKNAYPAFTQSVFINADQLVSDLILVFVAITLGAFIANFAIVVLGCLTAFVVASILVYQGLVFQYLTQDYLVAVLIVVLGFAAIANLYRQYQHGQ
;
A
#
# COMPACT_ATOMS: atom_id res chain seq x y z
N MET A 1 8.72 -0.09 24.72
CA MET A 1 7.46 -0.59 24.10
C MET A 1 6.39 0.50 23.93
N LYS A 2 5.97 1.24 24.97
CA LYS A 2 4.95 2.31 24.84
C LYS A 2 5.30 3.40 23.81
N ALA A 3 6.55 3.86 23.76
CA ALA A 3 6.98 4.91 22.82
C ALA A 3 6.94 4.46 21.35
N VAL A 4 7.34 3.22 21.06
CA VAL A 4 7.28 2.63 19.71
C VAL A 4 5.83 2.47 19.27
N LEU A 5 4.96 1.91 20.13
CA LEU A 5 3.53 1.76 19.83
C LEU A 5 2.83 3.10 19.59
N LEU A 6 3.23 4.18 20.28
CA LEU A 6 2.70 5.53 20.06
C LEU A 6 3.20 6.18 18.76
N LYS A 7 4.45 5.94 18.38
CA LYS A 7 5.08 6.49 17.15
C LYS A 7 4.71 5.70 15.90
N SER A 8 4.37 4.43 16.05
CA SER A 8 4.07 3.49 14.95
C SER A 8 2.58 3.30 14.65
N LYS A 9 1.67 4.00 15.35
CA LYS A 9 0.21 3.82 15.22
C LYS A 9 -0.27 3.81 13.77
N LEU A 10 0.26 4.71 12.95
CA LEU A 10 -0.16 4.85 11.55
C LEU A 10 0.27 3.65 10.69
N ASN A 11 1.46 3.09 10.91
CA ASN A 11 1.91 1.90 10.17
C ASN A 11 0.99 0.70 10.47
N PHE A 12 0.68 0.49 11.74
CA PHE A 12 -0.24 -0.56 12.16
C PHE A 12 -1.66 -0.32 11.64
N ALA A 13 -2.12 0.92 11.59
CA ALA A 13 -3.42 1.26 11.01
C ALA A 13 -3.47 0.91 9.51
N VAL A 14 -2.41 1.19 8.75
CA VAL A 14 -2.31 0.84 7.33
C VAL A 14 -2.27 -0.68 7.12
N LEU A 15 -1.46 -1.40 7.91
CA LEU A 15 -1.41 -2.87 7.82
C LEU A 15 -2.75 -3.50 8.21
N ALA A 16 -3.41 -2.98 9.25
CA ALA A 16 -4.73 -3.45 9.68
C ALA A 16 -5.82 -3.13 8.65
N SER A 17 -5.77 -1.97 7.99
CA SER A 17 -6.75 -1.62 6.96
C SER A 17 -6.59 -2.51 5.73
N ILE A 18 -5.36 -2.85 5.33
CA ILE A 18 -5.10 -3.84 4.28
C ILE A 18 -5.68 -5.20 4.66
N LEU A 19 -5.44 -5.67 5.90
CA LEU A 19 -6.00 -6.93 6.37
C LEU A 19 -7.54 -6.93 6.37
N LEU A 20 -8.17 -5.85 6.82
CA LEU A 20 -9.62 -5.71 6.79
C LEU A 20 -10.16 -5.69 5.36
N PHE A 21 -9.50 -4.98 4.45
CA PHE A 21 -9.85 -4.96 3.03
C PHE A 21 -9.85 -6.38 2.44
N ILE A 22 -8.84 -7.19 2.77
CA ILE A 22 -8.72 -8.58 2.33
C ILE A 22 -9.88 -9.43 2.84
N VAL A 23 -10.12 -9.40 4.16
CA VAL A 23 -11.13 -10.26 4.80
C VAL A 23 -12.53 -9.87 4.35
N MET A 24 -12.83 -8.58 4.28
CA MET A 24 -14.13 -8.09 3.83
C MET A 24 -14.33 -8.28 2.33
N GLY A 25 -13.30 -7.99 1.52
CA GLY A 25 -13.34 -8.11 0.07
C GLY A 25 -13.61 -9.53 -0.39
N LYS A 26 -13.00 -10.53 0.27
CA LYS A 26 -13.23 -11.95 -0.06
C LYS A 26 -14.70 -12.36 0.10
N ASN A 27 -15.41 -11.78 1.07
CA ASN A 27 -16.81 -12.09 1.33
C ASN A 27 -17.77 -11.25 0.47
N ALA A 28 -17.47 -9.98 0.23
CA ALA A 28 -18.35 -9.06 -0.50
C ALA A 28 -18.16 -9.13 -2.02
N TYR A 29 -16.89 -9.19 -2.49
CA TYR A 29 -16.52 -9.15 -3.91
C TYR A 29 -15.38 -10.14 -4.20
N PRO A 30 -15.66 -11.46 -4.19
CA PRO A 30 -14.63 -12.51 -4.25
C PRO A 30 -13.81 -12.47 -5.54
N ALA A 31 -14.42 -12.27 -6.70
CA ALA A 31 -13.72 -12.25 -7.99
C ALA A 31 -12.74 -11.06 -8.10
N PHE A 32 -13.20 -9.87 -7.71
CA PHE A 32 -12.37 -8.66 -7.70
C PHE A 32 -11.19 -8.82 -6.74
N THR A 33 -11.47 -9.27 -5.51
CA THR A 33 -10.44 -9.45 -4.47
C THR A 33 -9.40 -10.47 -4.91
N GLN A 34 -9.83 -11.59 -5.51
CA GLN A 34 -8.90 -12.60 -6.03
C GLN A 34 -7.97 -12.02 -7.12
N SER A 35 -8.51 -11.20 -8.02
CA SER A 35 -7.70 -10.54 -9.06
C SER A 35 -6.66 -9.59 -8.46
N VAL A 36 -7.07 -8.77 -7.48
CA VAL A 36 -6.15 -7.90 -6.73
C VAL A 36 -5.01 -8.71 -6.10
N PHE A 37 -5.30 -9.87 -5.52
CA PHE A 37 -4.29 -10.75 -4.91
C PHE A 37 -3.29 -11.30 -5.91
N ILE A 38 -3.77 -11.84 -7.03
CA ILE A 38 -2.90 -12.38 -8.08
C ILE A 38 -1.98 -11.28 -8.62
N ASN A 39 -2.53 -10.09 -8.87
CA ASN A 39 -1.75 -8.94 -9.30
C ASN A 39 -0.75 -8.50 -8.22
N ALA A 40 -1.14 -8.49 -6.95
CA ALA A 40 -0.25 -8.15 -5.85
C ALA A 40 0.93 -9.13 -5.75
N ASP A 41 0.68 -10.44 -5.85
CA ASP A 41 1.75 -11.45 -5.84
C ASP A 41 2.73 -11.26 -7.01
N GLN A 42 2.21 -10.96 -8.20
CA GLN A 42 3.04 -10.63 -9.36
C GLN A 42 3.87 -9.36 -9.13
N LEU A 43 3.26 -8.31 -8.57
CA LEU A 43 3.92 -7.04 -8.26
C LEU A 43 5.01 -7.19 -7.19
N VAL A 44 4.84 -8.09 -6.24
CA VAL A 44 5.87 -8.41 -5.24
C VAL A 44 7.04 -9.17 -5.86
N SER A 45 6.78 -9.98 -6.89
CA SER A 45 7.84 -10.59 -7.69
C SER A 45 8.59 -9.58 -8.56
N ASP A 46 7.98 -8.44 -8.88
CA ASP A 46 8.66 -7.32 -9.55
C ASP A 46 9.39 -6.44 -8.52
N LEU A 47 10.69 -6.68 -8.41
CA LEU A 47 11.52 -6.11 -7.38
C LEU A 47 11.61 -4.57 -7.47
N ILE A 48 11.39 -3.98 -8.65
CA ILE A 48 11.50 -2.53 -8.85
C ILE A 48 10.45 -1.79 -8.02
N LEU A 49 9.19 -2.23 -8.08
CA LEU A 49 8.12 -1.58 -7.32
C LEU A 49 8.34 -1.76 -5.80
N VAL A 50 8.80 -2.94 -5.39
CA VAL A 50 9.11 -3.22 -3.98
C VAL A 50 10.23 -2.31 -3.47
N PHE A 51 11.29 -2.08 -4.26
CA PHE A 51 12.34 -1.13 -3.88
C PHE A 51 11.80 0.30 -3.70
N VAL A 52 10.96 0.77 -4.64
CA VAL A 52 10.33 2.09 -4.52
C VAL A 52 9.47 2.17 -3.25
N ALA A 53 8.65 1.16 -2.97
CA ALA A 53 7.82 1.12 -1.77
C ALA A 53 8.65 1.17 -0.46
N ILE A 54 9.72 0.36 -0.39
CA ILE A 54 10.60 0.32 0.78
C ILE A 54 11.31 1.67 0.96
N THR A 55 11.81 2.28 -0.13
CA THR A 55 12.49 3.58 -0.05
C THR A 55 11.57 4.69 0.44
N LEU A 56 10.32 4.73 -0.05
CA LEU A 56 9.30 5.66 0.44
C LEU A 56 9.05 5.51 1.94
N GLY A 57 8.95 4.26 2.44
CA GLY A 57 8.75 4.00 3.86
C GLY A 57 9.97 4.27 4.74
N ALA A 58 11.17 3.94 4.26
CA ALA A 58 12.40 4.02 5.06
C ALA A 58 13.03 5.43 5.07
N PHE A 59 12.96 6.19 3.98
CA PHE A 59 13.70 7.44 3.88
C PHE A 59 12.86 8.68 4.18
N ILE A 60 11.53 8.63 4.02
CA ILE A 60 10.67 9.79 4.28
C ILE A 60 10.42 9.93 5.79
N ALA A 61 10.82 11.06 6.37
CA ALA A 61 10.76 11.29 7.80
C ALA A 61 9.32 11.23 8.36
N ASN A 62 8.34 11.72 7.59
CA ASN A 62 6.93 11.74 7.96
C ASN A 62 6.12 10.74 7.12
N PHE A 63 5.81 9.59 7.73
CA PHE A 63 5.04 8.53 7.08
C PHE A 63 3.62 8.95 6.70
N ALA A 64 3.02 9.92 7.39
CA ALA A 64 1.68 10.39 7.03
C ALA A 64 1.64 11.02 5.64
N ILE A 65 2.71 11.70 5.22
CA ILE A 65 2.83 12.27 3.87
C ILE A 65 2.92 11.16 2.82
N VAL A 66 3.61 10.06 3.13
CA VAL A 66 3.71 8.89 2.25
C VAL A 66 2.32 8.28 2.03
N VAL A 67 1.58 8.04 3.12
CA VAL A 67 0.23 7.48 3.06
C VAL A 67 -0.70 8.41 2.28
N LEU A 68 -0.69 9.72 2.57
CA LEU A 68 -1.50 10.69 1.86
C LEU A 68 -1.13 10.76 0.38
N GLY A 69 0.15 10.80 0.03
CA GLY A 69 0.63 10.84 -1.35
C GLY A 69 0.23 9.59 -2.16
N CYS A 70 0.32 8.41 -1.54
CA CYS A 70 -0.12 7.17 -2.20
C CYS A 70 -1.64 7.16 -2.42
N LEU A 71 -2.42 7.62 -1.44
CA LEU A 71 -3.87 7.70 -1.55
C LEU A 71 -4.32 8.74 -2.58
N THR A 72 -3.70 9.91 -2.62
CA THR A 72 -4.03 10.94 -3.61
C THR A 72 -3.67 10.47 -5.02
N ALA A 73 -2.49 9.89 -5.22
CA ALA A 73 -2.09 9.31 -6.49
C ALA A 73 -3.07 8.21 -6.94
N PHE A 74 -3.48 7.33 -6.02
CA PHE A 74 -4.46 6.28 -6.30
C PHE A 74 -5.83 6.84 -6.71
N VAL A 75 -6.34 7.86 -6.01
CA VAL A 75 -7.64 8.47 -6.35
C VAL A 75 -7.57 9.13 -7.73
N VAL A 76 -6.52 9.89 -8.02
CA VAL A 76 -6.33 10.52 -9.33
C VAL A 76 -6.23 9.47 -10.43
N ALA A 77 -5.42 8.44 -10.24
CA ALA A 77 -5.27 7.36 -11.22
C ALA A 77 -6.58 6.57 -11.41
N SER A 78 -7.33 6.30 -10.34
CA SER A 78 -8.65 5.64 -10.42
C SER A 78 -9.62 6.44 -11.27
N ILE A 79 -9.67 7.77 -11.11
CA ILE A 79 -10.55 8.64 -11.90
C ILE A 79 -10.13 8.61 -13.37
N LEU A 80 -8.83 8.70 -13.66
CA LEU A 80 -8.31 8.67 -15.04
C LEU A 80 -8.59 7.33 -15.75
N VAL A 81 -8.43 6.21 -15.04
CA VAL A 81 -8.75 4.87 -15.53
C VAL A 81 -10.24 4.72 -15.78
N TYR A 82 -11.08 5.15 -14.81
CA TYR A 82 -12.53 5.07 -14.94
C TYR A 82 -13.08 5.90 -16.12
N GLN A 83 -12.49 7.07 -16.37
CA GLN A 83 -12.87 7.94 -17.49
C GLN A 83 -12.31 7.48 -18.84
N GLY A 84 -11.48 6.43 -18.88
CA GLY A 84 -10.87 5.90 -20.10
C GLY A 84 -9.91 6.87 -20.79
N LEU A 85 -9.46 7.92 -20.09
CA LEU A 85 -8.66 9.01 -20.66
C LEU A 85 -7.21 8.61 -20.89
N VAL A 86 -6.64 7.80 -19.99
CA VAL A 86 -5.24 7.40 -19.97
C VAL A 86 -5.15 5.96 -19.45
N PHE A 87 -4.18 5.19 -19.97
CA PHE A 87 -3.86 3.80 -19.57
C PHE A 87 -4.84 2.72 -20.06
N GLN A 88 -4.80 2.40 -21.35
CA GLN A 88 -5.59 1.30 -21.96
C GLN A 88 -5.33 -0.10 -21.38
N TYR A 89 -4.22 -0.27 -20.66
CA TYR A 89 -3.80 -1.55 -20.09
C TYR A 89 -3.87 -1.60 -18.56
N LEU A 90 -4.35 -0.54 -17.92
CA LEU A 90 -4.38 -0.44 -16.46
C LEU A 90 -5.81 -0.64 -15.96
N THR A 91 -6.03 -1.72 -15.23
CA THR A 91 -7.34 -2.07 -14.68
C THR A 91 -7.46 -1.61 -13.22
N GLN A 92 -8.69 -1.46 -12.74
CA GLN A 92 -8.96 -0.96 -11.38
C GLN A 92 -8.42 -1.90 -10.29
N ASP A 93 -8.51 -3.21 -10.49
CA ASP A 93 -7.97 -4.23 -9.60
C ASP A 93 -6.44 -4.19 -9.56
N TYR A 94 -5.77 -3.95 -10.69
CA TYR A 94 -4.32 -3.76 -10.73
C TYR A 94 -3.89 -2.49 -9.96
N LEU A 95 -4.64 -1.39 -10.11
CA LEU A 95 -4.36 -0.15 -9.38
C LEU A 95 -4.47 -0.33 -7.86
N VAL A 96 -5.49 -1.07 -7.41
CA VAL A 96 -5.66 -1.41 -5.98
C VAL A 96 -4.51 -2.32 -5.51
N ALA A 97 -4.08 -3.29 -6.32
CA ALA A 97 -2.95 -4.14 -6.00
C ALA A 97 -1.65 -3.32 -5.80
N VAL A 98 -1.36 -2.38 -6.71
CA VAL A 98 -0.22 -1.45 -6.58
C VAL A 98 -0.31 -0.66 -5.28
N LEU A 99 -1.48 -0.08 -4.95
CA LEU A 99 -1.68 0.68 -3.72
C LEU A 99 -1.38 -0.16 -2.47
N ILE A 100 -1.92 -1.38 -2.41
CA ILE A 100 -1.75 -2.27 -1.24
C ILE A 100 -0.30 -2.71 -1.09
N VAL A 101 0.36 -3.09 -2.19
CA VAL A 101 1.79 -3.48 -2.18
C VAL A 101 2.64 -2.30 -1.71
N VAL A 102 2.48 -1.13 -2.32
CA VAL A 102 3.28 0.06 -1.97
C VAL A 102 3.08 0.45 -0.50
N LEU A 103 1.83 0.55 -0.04
CA LEU A 103 1.54 0.91 1.35
C LEU A 103 2.00 -0.17 2.35
N GLY A 104 1.85 -1.45 2.01
CA GLY A 104 2.27 -2.57 2.85
C GLY A 104 3.78 -2.58 3.08
N PHE A 105 4.57 -2.55 2.01
CA PHE A 105 6.03 -2.53 2.12
C PHE A 105 6.55 -1.23 2.72
N ALA A 106 5.96 -0.08 2.39
CA ALA A 106 6.33 1.19 3.01
C ALA A 106 6.06 1.21 4.52
N ALA A 107 4.92 0.66 4.97
CA ALA A 107 4.59 0.56 6.39
C ALA A 107 5.58 -0.34 7.15
N ILE A 108 5.96 -1.49 6.58
CA ILE A 108 6.94 -2.42 7.18
C ILE A 108 8.32 -1.77 7.25
N ALA A 109 8.76 -1.11 6.17
CA ALA A 109 10.05 -0.43 6.12
C ALA A 109 10.14 0.71 7.15
N ASN A 110 9.07 1.50 7.31
CA ASN A 110 9.02 2.56 8.31
C ASN A 110 8.98 1.99 9.74
N LEU A 111 8.28 0.88 9.99
CA LEU A 111 8.34 0.17 11.27
C LEU A 111 9.76 -0.27 11.62
N TYR A 112 10.46 -0.85 10.64
CA TYR A 112 11.84 -1.29 10.81
C TYR A 112 12.77 -0.11 11.18
N ARG A 113 12.66 1.01 10.47
CA ARG A 113 13.38 2.26 10.79
C ARG A 113 13.09 2.73 12.22
N GLN A 114 11.83 2.72 12.63
CA GLN A 114 11.42 3.16 13.96
C GLN A 114 11.93 2.23 15.07
N TYR A 115 12.05 0.93 14.78
CA TYR A 115 12.64 -0.05 15.68
C TYR A 115 14.15 0.19 15.85
N GLN A 116 14.88 0.45 14.76
CA GLN A 116 16.32 0.70 14.81
C GLN A 116 16.70 1.96 15.62
N HIS A 117 15.95 3.05 15.47
CA HIS A 117 16.16 4.29 16.24
C HIS A 117 15.52 4.28 17.64
N GLY A 118 14.89 3.17 18.04
CA GLY A 118 14.28 2.97 19.34
C GLY A 118 15.17 2.27 20.36
N GLN A 119 16.42 1.95 19.97
CA GLN A 119 17.55 1.66 20.86
C GLN A 119 18.31 2.96 21.16
#